data_AF-A0A2M8F7Y9-F1
#
_entry.id   AF-A0A2M8F7Y9-F1
#
_cell.length_a   1.000
_cell.length_b   1.000
_cell.length_c   1.000
_cell.angle_alpha   90.00
_cell.angle_beta   90.00
_cell.angle_gamma   90.00
#
_symmetry.space_group_name_H-M   'P 1'
#
loop_
_entity.id
_entity.type
_entity.pdbx_description
1 polymer ?
#
loop_
_entity_poly.entity_id
_entity_poly.type
_entity_poly.pdbx_seq_one_letter_code
_entity_poly.pdbx_strand_id
1 'polypeptide(L)'
;MAGFESFAPGEGGESYDPAAFERFKERLKKNSAVIAALVKSEKKQKKKEDTLLQILLMLIQSNQKRGVMLLATRLLAENIPASFVLALIILGNEDIQREIDHQAQLLLEKEKDEAAATQQAQAQESFAPRMGTTPADYQGALGGPSEQSYSSSSEDSPTDSLCAEDFRRSSPPSEFSLVSQLGHNSALPLKMRGDIDSWCWGVFEAGSSVPFKVLETTLDKEGHIKGIVTDAAANVLDDYLASMESESSLRMAYDGCRAFAEFMLKGVMRRLKEQVESQRQLGEAPDAL
;
A
#
# COMPACT_ATOMS: atom_id res chain seq x y z
N MET A 1 30.50 2.67 4.41
CA MET A 1 31.09 2.80 5.76
C MET A 1 31.74 4.16 5.82
N ALA A 2 30.99 5.18 6.23
CA ALA A 2 31.50 6.53 6.52
C ALA A 2 31.56 6.66 8.04
N GLY A 3 32.70 7.15 8.53
CA GLY A 3 32.98 7.30 9.95
C GLY A 3 31.95 8.20 10.63
N PHE A 4 31.30 7.65 11.64
CA PHE A 4 30.56 8.39 12.63
C PHE A 4 31.59 9.18 13.44
N GLU A 5 31.91 10.39 12.99
CA GLU A 5 32.71 11.35 13.77
C GLU A 5 32.00 11.55 15.10
N SER A 6 32.63 11.00 16.12
CA SER A 6 32.22 11.08 17.50
C SER A 6 32.22 12.54 17.92
N PHE A 7 31.05 13.17 17.90
CA PHE A 7 30.77 14.39 18.65
C PHE A 7 30.89 14.05 20.14
N ALA A 8 32.13 14.02 20.63
CA ALA A 8 32.41 14.16 22.05
C ALA A 8 32.14 15.64 22.37
N PRO A 9 31.12 15.96 23.17
CA PRO A 9 30.86 17.34 23.55
C PRO A 9 32.08 17.83 24.31
N GLY A 10 32.74 18.83 23.71
CA GLY A 10 33.94 19.46 24.22
C GLY A 10 33.74 19.96 25.63
N GLU A 11 34.78 19.76 26.41
CA GLU A 11 35.01 20.12 27.80
C GLU A 11 35.00 21.66 27.96
N GLY A 12 33.81 22.26 27.85
CA GLY A 12 33.55 23.66 28.17
C GLY A 12 32.39 23.68 29.16
N GLY A 13 32.68 23.95 30.43
CA GLY A 13 31.72 23.95 31.54
C GLY A 13 30.69 25.09 31.47
N GLU A 14 29.92 25.15 30.38
CA GLU A 14 28.72 25.96 30.30
C GLU A 14 27.57 25.20 30.96
N SER A 15 27.01 25.83 31.98
CA SER A 15 25.89 25.38 32.79
C SER A 15 24.78 24.80 31.93
N TYR A 16 24.57 23.49 32.05
CA TYR A 16 23.49 22.79 31.36
C TYR A 16 22.15 23.31 31.86
N ASP A 17 21.34 23.93 30.99
CA ASP A 17 19.98 24.35 31.33
C ASP A 17 19.07 23.11 31.42
N PRO A 18 18.60 22.73 32.63
CA PRO A 18 17.79 21.54 32.83
C PRO A 18 16.48 21.58 32.02
N ALA A 19 15.93 22.78 31.80
CA ALA A 19 14.68 22.95 31.06
C ALA A 19 14.86 22.72 29.56
N ALA A 20 16.01 23.08 29.00
CA ALA A 20 16.35 22.81 27.60
C ALA A 20 16.50 21.30 27.35
N PHE A 21 17.06 20.56 28.31
CA PHE A 21 17.21 19.11 28.20
C PHE A 21 15.89 18.35 28.25
N GLU A 22 14.96 18.75 29.12
CA GLU A 22 13.63 18.11 29.15
C GLU A 22 12.87 18.31 27.84
N ARG A 23 12.89 19.53 27.28
CA ARG A 23 12.29 19.81 25.96
C ARG A 23 12.94 19.01 24.85
N PHE A 24 14.26 18.84 24.90
CA PHE A 24 14.99 18.00 23.94
C PHE A 24 14.57 16.52 24.06
N LYS A 25 14.51 15.99 25.28
CA LYS A 25 14.09 14.61 25.55
C LYS A 25 12.63 14.35 25.12
N GLU A 26 11.75 15.32 25.33
CA GLU A 26 10.36 15.26 24.87
C GLU A 26 10.26 15.28 23.34
N ARG A 27 11.03 16.13 22.66
CA ARG A 27 11.14 16.13 21.18
C ARG A 27 11.70 14.82 20.65
N LEU A 28 12.72 14.26 21.30
CA LEU A 28 13.30 12.97 20.93
C LEU A 28 12.28 11.84 21.06
N LYS A 29 11.49 11.84 22.15
CA LYS A 29 10.43 10.86 22.38
C LYS A 29 9.29 10.98 21.36
N LYS A 30 8.91 12.20 20.98
CA LYS A 30 7.92 12.44 19.91
C LYS A 30 8.46 12.02 18.54
N ASN A 31 9.73 12.32 18.25
CA ASN A 31 10.36 11.98 16.98
C ASN A 31 10.72 10.49 16.86
N SER A 32 11.00 9.79 17.96
CA SER A 32 11.38 8.36 17.91
C SER A 32 10.25 7.48 17.36
N ALA A 33 9.00 7.82 17.64
CA ALA A 33 7.84 7.11 17.08
C ALA A 33 7.74 7.30 15.56
N VAL A 34 7.96 8.53 15.08
CA VAL A 34 7.97 8.85 13.65
C VAL A 34 9.11 8.15 12.92
N ILE A 35 10.32 8.18 13.50
CA ILE A 35 11.49 7.48 12.94
C ILE A 35 11.25 5.97 12.88
N ALA A 36 10.68 5.37 13.93
CA ALA A 36 10.35 3.95 13.92
C ALA A 36 9.32 3.58 12.84
N ALA A 37 8.29 4.43 12.64
CA ALA A 37 7.30 4.24 11.59
C ALA A 37 7.92 4.35 10.19
N LEU A 38 8.80 5.34 9.96
CA LEU A 38 9.55 5.51 8.71
C LEU A 38 10.47 4.33 8.40
N VAL A 39 11.22 3.84 9.39
CA VAL A 39 12.08 2.67 9.22
C VAL A 39 11.24 1.42 8.90
N LYS A 40 10.05 1.28 9.48
CA LYS A 40 9.14 0.16 9.20
C LYS A 40 8.58 0.24 7.78
N SER A 41 8.18 1.43 7.31
CA SER A 41 7.69 1.61 5.93
C SER A 41 8.79 1.40 4.89
N GLU A 42 10.02 1.87 5.15
CA GLU A 42 11.17 1.65 4.27
C GLU A 42 11.51 0.17 4.12
N LYS A 43 11.51 -0.60 5.22
CA LYS A 43 11.73 -2.06 5.17
C LYS A 43 10.65 -2.77 4.36
N LYS A 44 9.38 -2.35 4.47
CA LYS A 44 8.29 -2.91 3.67
C LYS A 44 8.45 -2.58 2.18
N GLN A 45 8.90 -1.37 1.86
CA GLN A 45 9.16 -0.96 0.48
C GLN A 45 10.31 -1.76 -0.13
N LYS A 46 11.43 -1.92 0.58
CA LYS A 46 12.57 -2.74 0.12
C LYS A 46 12.17 -4.17 -0.23
N LYS A 47 11.33 -4.81 0.58
CA LYS A 47 10.80 -6.15 0.27
C LYS A 47 10.00 -6.18 -1.03
N LYS A 48 9.17 -5.16 -1.30
CA LYS A 48 8.41 -5.06 -2.56
C LYS A 48 9.33 -4.85 -3.77
N GLU A 49 10.40 -4.07 -3.59
CA GLU A 49 11.42 -3.86 -4.63
C GLU A 49 12.22 -5.15 -4.89
N ASP A 50 12.60 -5.89 -3.85
CA ASP A 50 13.26 -7.20 -3.98
C ASP A 50 12.36 -8.23 -4.66
N THR A 51 11.07 -8.29 -4.28
CA THR A 51 10.06 -9.12 -4.96
C THR A 51 9.95 -8.74 -6.45
N LEU A 52 9.91 -7.44 -6.77
CA LEU A 52 9.89 -7.01 -8.16
C LEU A 52 11.14 -7.47 -8.92
N LEU A 53 12.33 -7.33 -8.32
CA LEU A 53 13.57 -7.80 -8.93
C LEU A 53 13.53 -9.31 -9.19
N GLN A 54 13.02 -10.09 -8.23
CA GLN A 54 12.86 -11.53 -8.37
C GLN A 54 11.88 -11.88 -9.51
N ILE A 55 10.75 -11.18 -9.60
CA ILE A 55 9.78 -11.36 -10.69
C ILE A 55 10.40 -11.00 -12.04
N LEU A 56 11.15 -9.90 -12.12
CA LEU A 56 11.87 -9.50 -13.33
C LEU A 56 12.91 -10.56 -13.73
N LEU A 57 13.64 -11.14 -12.77
CA LEU A 57 14.57 -12.23 -13.01
C LEU A 57 13.85 -13.50 -13.51
N MET A 58 12.71 -13.86 -12.93
CA MET A 58 11.89 -14.98 -13.40
C MET A 58 11.39 -14.76 -14.83
N LEU A 59 10.94 -13.54 -15.16
CA LEU A 59 10.57 -13.14 -16.52
C LEU A 59 11.73 -13.22 -17.50
N ILE A 60 12.95 -12.88 -17.06
CA ILE A 60 14.16 -13.03 -17.89
C ILE A 60 14.46 -14.50 -18.15
N GLN A 61 14.33 -15.35 -17.13
CA GLN A 61 14.62 -16.78 -17.24
C GLN A 61 13.59 -17.52 -18.09
N SER A 62 12.32 -17.14 -18.04
CA SER A 62 11.26 -17.80 -18.81
C SER A 62 11.33 -17.50 -20.31
N ASN A 63 11.98 -16.39 -20.72
CA ASN A 63 12.27 -15.97 -22.10
C ASN A 63 11.07 -15.92 -23.08
N GLN A 64 9.85 -16.16 -22.59
CA GLN A 64 8.65 -16.25 -23.42
C GLN A 64 8.11 -14.88 -23.83
N LYS A 65 8.52 -13.80 -23.16
CA LYS A 65 7.94 -12.46 -23.33
C LYS A 65 8.98 -11.35 -23.39
N ARG A 66 9.94 -11.48 -24.32
CA ARG A 66 10.99 -10.46 -24.55
C ARG A 66 10.42 -9.06 -24.79
N GLY A 67 9.26 -8.95 -25.44
CA GLY A 67 8.56 -7.68 -25.66
C GLY A 67 8.14 -6.99 -24.35
N VAL A 68 7.45 -7.71 -23.47
CA VAL A 68 7.01 -7.19 -22.15
C VAL A 68 8.20 -6.76 -21.30
N MET A 69 9.31 -7.50 -21.33
CA MET A 69 10.54 -7.14 -20.61
C MET A 69 11.16 -5.83 -21.13
N LEU A 70 11.23 -5.65 -22.46
CA LEU A 70 11.74 -4.40 -23.04
C LEU A 70 10.85 -3.21 -22.68
N LEU A 71 9.54 -3.42 -22.57
CA LEU A 71 8.61 -2.38 -22.12
C LEU A 71 8.81 -2.07 -20.64
N ALA A 72 8.90 -3.08 -19.78
CA ALA A 72 9.15 -2.91 -18.35
C ALA A 72 10.47 -2.15 -18.08
N THR A 73 11.55 -2.49 -18.78
CA THR A 73 12.84 -1.78 -18.63
C THR A 73 12.76 -0.32 -19.08
N ARG A 74 12.04 -0.03 -20.17
CA ARG A 74 11.82 1.36 -20.59
C ARG A 74 10.91 2.13 -19.64
N LEU A 75 9.87 1.51 -19.08
CA LEU A 75 9.02 2.15 -18.07
C LEU A 75 9.84 2.53 -16.82
N LEU A 76 10.73 1.64 -16.38
CA LEU A 76 11.66 1.93 -15.28
C LEU A 76 12.67 3.03 -15.64
N ALA A 77 13.14 3.08 -16.88
CA ALA A 77 14.02 4.16 -17.36
C ALA A 77 13.34 5.54 -17.34
N GLU A 78 12.01 5.57 -17.50
CA GLU A 78 11.16 6.77 -17.37
C GLU A 78 10.84 7.14 -15.91
N ASN A 79 11.49 6.48 -14.93
CA ASN A 79 11.28 6.65 -13.49
C ASN A 79 9.87 6.33 -12.99
N ILE A 80 9.10 5.54 -13.76
CA ILE A 80 7.76 5.12 -13.35
C ILE A 80 7.88 4.18 -12.14
N PRO A 81 7.04 4.35 -11.09
CA PRO A 81 7.10 3.50 -9.90
C PRO A 81 7.01 2.01 -10.22
N ALA A 82 7.95 1.28 -9.65
CA ALA A 82 8.12 -0.17 -9.80
C ALA A 82 6.82 -0.96 -9.52
N SER A 83 6.08 -0.59 -8.45
CA SER A 83 4.78 -1.18 -8.11
C SER A 83 3.73 -0.99 -9.21
N PHE A 84 3.72 0.19 -9.84
CA PHE A 84 2.79 0.51 -10.93
C PHE A 84 3.13 -0.28 -12.19
N VAL A 85 4.43 -0.37 -12.53
CA VAL A 85 4.90 -1.20 -13.65
C VAL A 85 4.52 -2.67 -13.45
N LEU A 86 4.67 -3.20 -12.22
CA LEU A 86 4.29 -4.58 -11.90
C LEU A 86 2.80 -4.82 -12.11
N ALA A 87 1.95 -3.91 -11.61
CA ALA A 87 0.51 -4.00 -11.77
C ALA A 87 0.09 -3.96 -13.24
N LEU A 88 0.79 -3.20 -14.09
CA LEU A 88 0.53 -3.19 -15.54
C LEU A 88 0.82 -4.55 -16.19
N ILE A 89 1.89 -5.25 -15.80
CA ILE A 89 2.35 -6.48 -16.48
C ILE A 89 1.72 -7.78 -15.95
N ILE A 90 0.96 -7.71 -14.85
CA ILE A 90 0.48 -8.90 -14.14
C ILE A 90 -0.64 -9.65 -14.88
N LEU A 91 -1.49 -8.95 -15.65
CA LEU A 91 -2.69 -9.54 -16.27
C LEU A 91 -2.37 -10.69 -17.23
N GLY A 92 -1.24 -10.61 -17.95
CA GLY A 92 -0.86 -11.64 -18.93
C GLY A 92 -0.02 -12.78 -18.36
N ASN A 93 0.30 -12.81 -17.07
CA ASN A 93 1.31 -13.74 -16.52
C ASN A 93 0.78 -14.50 -15.30
N GLU A 94 0.14 -15.65 -15.55
CA GLU A 94 -0.36 -16.53 -14.49
C GLU A 94 0.75 -16.97 -13.52
N ASP A 95 1.96 -17.23 -14.03
CA ASP A 95 3.08 -17.65 -13.18
C ASP A 95 3.46 -16.56 -12.17
N ILE A 96 3.40 -15.29 -12.60
CA ILE A 96 3.68 -14.14 -11.73
C ILE A 96 2.54 -13.98 -10.72
N GLN A 97 1.29 -14.15 -11.15
CA GLN A 97 0.14 -14.11 -10.24
C GLN A 97 0.25 -15.18 -9.16
N ARG A 98 0.56 -16.43 -9.53
CA ARG A 98 0.74 -17.54 -8.57
C ARG A 98 1.87 -17.26 -7.58
N GLU A 99 3.00 -16.72 -8.05
CA GLU A 99 4.12 -16.37 -7.18
C GLU A 99 3.75 -15.23 -6.22
N ILE A 100 3.05 -14.19 -6.72
CA ILE A 100 2.58 -13.08 -5.88
C ILE A 100 1.57 -13.56 -4.85
N ASP A 101 0.63 -14.40 -5.23
CA ASP A 101 -0.36 -14.99 -4.33
C ASP A 101 0.32 -15.82 -3.24
N HIS A 102 1.31 -16.63 -3.62
CA HIS A 102 2.11 -17.40 -2.68
C HIS A 102 2.89 -16.49 -1.71
N GLN A 103 3.51 -15.41 -2.21
CA GLN A 103 4.21 -14.44 -1.35
C GLN A 103 3.25 -13.67 -0.44
N ALA A 104 2.08 -13.28 -0.93
CA ALA A 104 1.04 -12.63 -0.14
C ALA A 104 0.55 -13.56 0.98
N GLN A 105 0.37 -14.84 0.68
CA GLN A 105 -0.01 -15.85 1.67
C GLN A 105 1.06 -16.01 2.76
N LEU A 106 2.34 -16.10 2.38
CA LEU A 106 3.46 -16.14 3.34
C LEU A 106 3.57 -14.89 4.21
N LEU A 107 3.23 -13.72 3.68
CA LEU A 107 3.21 -12.47 4.45
C LEU A 107 2.06 -12.47 5.46
N LEU A 108 0.87 -12.93 5.07
CA LEU A 108 -0.29 -13.04 5.97
C LEU A 108 -0.03 -14.03 7.11
N GLU A 109 0.65 -15.14 6.84
CA GLU A 109 1.05 -16.09 7.89
C GLU A 109 2.03 -15.45 8.88
N LYS A 110 3.04 -14.72 8.39
CA LYS A 110 3.98 -14.00 9.27
C LYS A 110 3.30 -12.93 10.12
N GLU A 111 2.33 -12.19 9.57
CA GLU A 111 1.59 -11.19 10.35
C GLU A 111 0.72 -11.84 11.45
N LYS A 112 0.15 -13.02 11.19
CA LYS A 112 -0.57 -13.80 12.22
C LYS A 112 0.35 -14.28 13.32
N ASP A 113 1.54 -14.78 12.97
CA ASP A 113 2.54 -15.23 13.95
C ASP A 113 3.06 -14.07 14.81
N GLU A 114 3.33 -12.91 14.21
CA GLU A 114 3.73 -11.69 14.94
C GLU A 114 2.63 -11.19 15.88
N ALA A 115 1.37 -11.22 15.43
CA ALA A 115 0.21 -10.85 16.26
C ALA A 115 0.02 -11.82 17.43
N ALA A 116 0.16 -13.13 17.19
CA ALA A 116 0.07 -14.14 18.24
C ALA A 116 1.21 -14.01 19.27
N ALA A 117 2.44 -13.76 18.83
CA ALA A 117 3.59 -13.53 19.71
C ALA A 117 3.38 -12.27 20.58
N THR A 118 2.82 -11.21 20.01
CA THR A 118 2.52 -9.97 20.75
C THR A 118 1.45 -10.19 21.82
N GLN A 119 0.38 -10.93 21.49
CA GLN A 119 -0.66 -11.28 22.45
C GLN A 119 -0.12 -12.16 23.58
N GLN A 120 0.77 -13.11 23.28
CA GLN A 120 1.43 -13.92 24.30
C GLN A 120 2.33 -13.09 25.23
N ALA A 121 3.07 -12.11 24.69
CA ALA A 121 3.91 -11.22 25.49
C ALA A 121 3.07 -10.35 26.44
N GLN A 122 1.97 -9.77 25.94
CA GLN A 122 1.04 -8.99 26.77
C GLN A 122 0.36 -9.83 27.86
N ALA A 123 -0.01 -11.08 27.54
CA ALA A 123 -0.55 -12.01 28.52
C ALA A 123 0.47 -12.32 29.64
N GLN A 124 1.75 -12.50 29.30
CA GLN A 124 2.82 -12.74 30.27
C GLN A 124 3.09 -11.52 31.16
N GLU A 125 3.07 -10.30 30.63
CA GLU A 125 3.22 -9.07 31.43
C GLU A 125 2.07 -8.87 32.41
N SER A 126 0.83 -9.20 32.04
CA SER A 126 -0.33 -9.09 32.94
C SER A 126 -0.30 -10.08 34.11
N PHE A 127 0.51 -11.13 34.03
CA PHE A 127 0.67 -12.15 35.07
C PHE A 127 1.87 -11.91 36.00
N ALA A 128 2.61 -10.81 35.82
CA ALA A 128 3.67 -10.43 36.76
C ALA A 128 3.02 -10.11 38.12
N PRO A 129 3.29 -10.88 39.19
CA PRO A 129 2.70 -10.63 40.50
C PRO A 129 3.10 -9.24 40.97
N ARG A 130 2.12 -8.42 41.37
CA ARG A 130 2.34 -7.16 42.09
C ARG A 130 3.07 -7.45 43.41
N MET A 131 4.38 -7.62 43.33
CA MET A 131 5.24 -7.76 44.48
C MET A 131 5.44 -6.37 45.07
N GLY A 132 4.68 -6.06 46.12
CA GLY A 132 5.01 -4.98 47.05
C GLY A 132 3.92 -3.93 47.31
N THR A 133 2.75 -4.34 47.81
CA THR A 133 2.11 -3.53 48.85
C THR A 133 2.57 -4.09 50.18
N THR A 134 3.52 -3.41 50.81
CA THR A 134 3.96 -3.69 52.19
C THR A 134 2.75 -3.67 53.14
N PRO A 135 2.51 -4.74 53.92
CA PRO A 135 1.47 -4.75 54.93
C PRO A 135 2.01 -4.05 56.19
N ALA A 136 1.64 -2.79 56.43
CA ALA A 136 2.01 -2.13 57.69
C ALA A 136 0.96 -1.22 58.32
N ASP A 137 0.01 -0.63 57.59
CA ASP A 137 -0.98 0.28 58.21
C ASP A 137 -2.42 -0.13 57.90
N TYR A 138 -2.94 -1.07 58.71
CA TYR A 138 -4.38 -1.29 58.86
C TYR A 138 -4.74 -1.18 60.35
N GLN A 139 -4.91 0.05 60.81
CA GLN A 139 -5.63 0.35 62.05
C GLN A 139 -6.78 1.31 61.75
N GLY A 140 -8.00 0.77 61.86
CA GLY A 140 -9.15 1.47 62.43
C GLY A 140 -9.87 2.50 61.56
N ALA A 141 -10.93 2.08 60.88
CA ALA A 141 -12.14 2.90 60.72
C ALA A 141 -13.34 2.01 60.37
N LEU A 142 -14.17 1.73 61.37
CA LEU A 142 -15.54 1.23 61.18
C LEU A 142 -16.39 2.40 60.66
N GLY A 143 -16.68 2.42 59.37
CA GLY A 143 -17.60 3.36 58.72
C GLY A 143 -18.53 2.60 57.79
N GLY A 144 -19.84 2.70 58.04
CA GLY A 144 -20.88 1.84 57.51
C GLY A 144 -21.15 1.92 56.00
N PRO A 145 -22.05 1.05 55.50
CA PRO A 145 -22.36 0.92 54.09
C PRO A 145 -23.34 2.02 53.66
N SER A 146 -22.87 2.97 52.85
CA SER A 146 -23.74 3.79 52.02
C SER A 146 -23.78 3.18 50.61
N GLU A 147 -24.93 2.60 50.28
CA GLU A 147 -25.33 2.20 48.94
C GLU A 147 -25.13 3.39 47.98
N GLN A 148 -24.16 3.28 47.08
CA GLN A 148 -24.11 4.10 45.87
C GLN A 148 -24.19 3.17 44.68
N SER A 149 -25.38 3.21 44.07
CA SER A 149 -25.75 2.67 42.79
C SER A 149 -24.75 3.15 41.73
N TYR A 150 -23.83 2.27 41.33
CA TYR A 150 -22.99 2.50 40.16
C TYR A 150 -23.74 2.04 38.92
N SER A 151 -24.32 3.01 38.21
CA SER A 151 -24.74 2.84 36.83
C SER A 151 -23.53 2.42 36.00
N SER A 152 -23.60 1.24 35.41
CA SER A 152 -22.66 0.76 34.39
C SER A 152 -22.75 1.67 33.17
N SER A 153 -21.86 2.65 33.09
CA SER A 153 -21.54 3.34 31.85
C SER A 153 -20.49 2.49 31.14
N SER A 154 -20.96 1.70 30.18
CA SER A 154 -20.14 1.04 29.17
C SER A 154 -19.34 2.11 28.41
N GLU A 155 -18.05 2.22 28.72
CA GLU A 155 -17.10 2.94 27.89
C GLU A 155 -16.87 2.11 26.62
N ASP A 156 -17.64 2.43 25.58
CA ASP A 156 -17.31 2.10 24.20
C ASP A 156 -15.93 2.71 23.90
N SER A 157 -14.89 1.88 23.99
CA SER A 157 -13.60 2.21 23.41
C SER A 157 -13.76 2.20 21.89
N PRO A 158 -13.50 3.32 21.18
CA PRO A 158 -13.42 3.31 19.74
C PRO A 158 -12.07 2.69 19.38
N THR A 159 -12.02 1.36 19.28
CA THR A 159 -10.99 0.72 18.50
C THR A 159 -11.28 1.04 17.04
N ASP A 160 -10.77 2.19 16.58
CA ASP A 160 -10.58 2.53 15.17
C ASP A 160 -9.59 1.51 14.55
N SER A 161 -10.05 0.28 14.38
CA SER A 161 -9.41 -0.75 13.56
C SER A 161 -10.00 -0.67 12.15
N LEU A 162 -10.08 0.54 11.59
CA LEU A 162 -10.34 0.77 10.19
C LEU A 162 -9.02 0.71 9.43
N CYS A 163 -8.52 -0.48 9.10
CA CYS A 163 -7.45 -0.59 8.11
C CYS A 163 -7.41 -2.00 7.49
N ALA A 164 -7.81 -2.07 6.22
CA ALA A 164 -7.47 -3.08 5.21
C ALA A 164 -8.50 -4.17 4.82
N GLU A 165 -9.44 -4.59 5.68
CA GLU A 165 -10.36 -5.68 5.31
C GLU A 165 -11.64 -5.22 4.56
N ASP A 166 -12.17 -4.02 4.85
CA ASP A 166 -13.39 -3.53 4.18
C ASP A 166 -13.17 -3.03 2.75
N PHE A 167 -11.92 -2.79 2.34
CA PHE A 167 -11.62 -2.29 0.99
C PHE A 167 -11.66 -3.40 -0.08
N ARG A 168 -11.66 -4.68 0.30
CA ARG A 168 -11.77 -5.82 -0.64
C ARG A 168 -13.21 -6.15 -1.05
N ARG A 169 -14.23 -5.49 -0.47
CA ARG A 169 -15.66 -5.74 -0.77
C ARG A 169 -16.36 -4.62 -1.53
N SER A 170 -15.68 -3.51 -1.84
CA SER A 170 -16.24 -2.52 -2.75
C SER A 170 -16.20 -3.07 -4.17
N SER A 171 -17.37 -3.39 -4.73
CA SER A 171 -17.50 -3.66 -6.16
C SER A 171 -16.83 -2.52 -6.94
N PRO A 172 -16.09 -2.81 -8.02
CA PRO A 172 -15.44 -1.78 -8.82
C PRO A 172 -16.48 -0.73 -9.24
N PRO A 173 -16.21 0.58 -9.12
CA PRO A 173 -17.22 1.59 -9.39
C PRO A 173 -17.67 1.53 -10.86
N SER A 174 -18.96 1.76 -11.10
CA SER A 174 -19.66 1.45 -12.36
C SER A 174 -19.09 2.12 -13.62
N GLU A 175 -18.28 3.16 -13.45
CA GLU A 175 -17.60 3.89 -14.52
C GLU A 175 -16.48 3.08 -15.22
N PHE A 176 -16.09 1.91 -14.70
CA PHE A 176 -15.26 0.93 -15.44
C PHE A 176 -16.06 0.08 -16.44
N SER A 177 -17.39 0.24 -16.53
CA SER A 177 -18.22 -0.61 -17.39
C SER A 177 -17.96 -0.35 -18.87
N LEU A 178 -17.14 -1.22 -19.47
CA LEU A 178 -16.68 -1.28 -20.87
C LEU A 178 -17.76 -1.32 -21.97
N VAL A 179 -19.04 -1.33 -21.59
CA VAL A 179 -20.18 -1.69 -22.43
C VAL A 179 -20.49 -0.65 -23.52
N SER A 180 -19.99 0.58 -23.40
CA SER A 180 -20.50 1.70 -24.20
C SER A 180 -19.76 2.01 -25.50
N GLN A 181 -18.56 1.45 -25.76
CA GLN A 181 -17.69 1.92 -26.87
C GLN A 181 -17.26 0.88 -27.91
N LEU A 182 -17.47 -0.41 -27.71
CA LEU A 182 -17.15 -1.44 -28.72
C LEU A 182 -18.34 -1.59 -29.68
N GLY A 183 -18.26 -0.91 -30.84
CA GLY A 183 -19.34 -0.69 -31.81
C GLY A 183 -19.95 -1.90 -32.54
N HIS A 184 -19.73 -3.14 -32.08
CA HIS A 184 -20.50 -4.31 -32.52
C HIS A 184 -20.70 -5.23 -31.31
N ASN A 185 -21.90 -5.80 -31.17
CA ASN A 185 -22.44 -6.54 -30.02
C ASN A 185 -21.70 -7.85 -29.65
N SER A 186 -20.37 -7.88 -29.64
CA SER A 186 -19.60 -8.90 -28.92
C SER A 186 -19.14 -8.27 -27.61
N ALA A 187 -20.03 -8.27 -26.61
CA ALA A 187 -19.58 -8.06 -25.24
C ALA A 187 -18.50 -9.10 -24.93
N LEU A 188 -17.41 -8.66 -24.29
CA LEU A 188 -16.36 -9.57 -23.83
C LEU A 188 -16.98 -10.67 -22.96
N PRO A 189 -16.48 -11.92 -23.02
CA PRO A 189 -16.90 -12.97 -22.11
C PRO A 189 -16.85 -12.49 -20.66
N LEU A 190 -17.85 -12.86 -19.86
CA LEU A 190 -17.99 -12.35 -18.48
C LEU A 190 -16.74 -12.57 -17.63
N LYS A 191 -16.07 -13.72 -17.78
CA LYS A 191 -14.80 -14.04 -17.13
C LYS A 191 -13.72 -13.03 -17.51
N MET A 192 -13.50 -12.85 -18.81
CA MET A 192 -12.49 -11.93 -19.34
C MET A 192 -12.72 -10.49 -18.87
N ARG A 193 -13.98 -10.07 -18.82
CA ARG A 193 -14.35 -8.76 -18.27
C ARG A 193 -13.97 -8.65 -16.79
N GLY A 194 -14.32 -9.65 -15.98
CA GLY A 194 -13.96 -9.67 -14.56
C GLY A 194 -12.45 -9.58 -14.32
N ASP A 195 -11.67 -10.30 -15.14
CA ASP A 195 -10.21 -10.30 -15.05
C ASP A 195 -9.61 -8.93 -15.43
N ILE A 196 -10.13 -8.28 -16.48
CA ILE A 196 -9.71 -6.93 -16.88
C ILE A 196 -10.09 -5.88 -15.84
N ASP A 197 -11.30 -5.97 -15.28
CA ASP A 197 -11.78 -5.05 -14.24
C ASP A 197 -10.89 -5.19 -12.98
N SER A 198 -10.57 -6.42 -12.58
CA SER A 198 -9.66 -6.72 -11.47
C SER A 198 -8.25 -6.18 -11.74
N TRP A 199 -7.73 -6.34 -12.95
CA TRP A 199 -6.44 -5.78 -13.35
C TRP A 199 -6.43 -4.26 -13.27
N CYS A 200 -7.43 -3.57 -13.81
CA CYS A 200 -7.51 -2.11 -13.76
C CYS A 200 -7.61 -1.59 -12.33
N TRP A 201 -8.30 -2.32 -11.45
CA TRP A 201 -8.30 -2.05 -10.03
C TRP A 201 -6.91 -2.20 -9.41
N GLY A 202 -6.19 -3.28 -9.72
CA GLY A 202 -4.81 -3.48 -9.24
C GLY A 202 -3.85 -2.40 -9.70
N VAL A 203 -3.98 -1.92 -10.95
CA VAL A 203 -3.20 -0.78 -11.48
C VAL A 203 -3.53 0.50 -10.72
N PHE A 204 -4.81 0.76 -10.44
CA PHE A 204 -5.22 1.89 -9.62
C PHE A 204 -4.66 1.81 -8.19
N GLU A 205 -4.80 0.68 -7.50
CA GLU A 205 -4.30 0.48 -6.14
C GLU A 205 -2.79 0.70 -6.05
N ALA A 206 -2.03 0.13 -7.00
CA ALA A 206 -0.60 0.37 -7.09
C ALA A 206 -0.28 1.86 -7.29
N GLY A 207 -1.08 2.54 -8.11
CA GLY A 207 -0.94 3.98 -8.36
C GLY A 207 -1.26 4.84 -7.14
N SER A 208 -2.31 4.50 -6.40
CA SER A 208 -2.79 5.21 -5.22
C SER A 208 -1.80 5.19 -4.06
N SER A 209 -0.83 4.28 -4.07
CA SER A 209 0.26 4.26 -3.08
C SER A 209 1.25 5.43 -3.23
N VAL A 210 1.43 5.95 -4.44
CA VAL A 210 2.35 7.05 -4.77
C VAL A 210 1.78 7.92 -5.92
N PRO A 211 0.59 8.52 -5.75
CA PRO A 211 -0.20 9.03 -6.86
C PRO A 211 0.46 10.24 -7.56
N PHE A 212 1.11 11.12 -6.79
CA PHE A 212 1.86 12.26 -7.34
C PHE A 212 2.95 11.83 -8.32
N LYS A 213 3.78 10.87 -7.91
CA LYS A 213 4.89 10.36 -8.73
C LYS A 213 4.37 9.62 -9.96
N VAL A 214 3.28 8.86 -9.82
CA VAL A 214 2.66 8.17 -10.98
C VAL A 214 2.15 9.18 -11.98
N LEU A 215 1.39 10.18 -11.55
CA LEU A 215 0.86 11.22 -12.44
C LEU A 215 1.97 12.01 -13.13
N GLU A 216 3.03 12.37 -12.40
CA GLU A 216 4.19 13.08 -12.94
C GLU A 216 4.97 12.26 -13.99
N THR A 217 5.14 10.96 -13.74
CA THR A 217 6.01 10.12 -14.59
C THR A 217 5.26 9.44 -15.73
N THR A 218 3.95 9.25 -15.62
CA THR A 218 3.13 8.56 -16.64
C THR A 218 2.40 9.49 -17.58
N LEU A 219 2.25 10.77 -17.23
CA LEU A 219 1.68 11.79 -18.10
C LEU A 219 2.77 12.62 -18.79
N ASP A 220 2.47 13.14 -19.98
CA ASP A 220 3.28 14.17 -20.65
C ASP A 220 2.97 15.57 -20.09
N LYS A 221 3.59 16.60 -20.66
CA LYS A 221 3.41 18.00 -20.21
C LYS A 221 2.01 18.52 -20.50
N GLU A 222 1.36 17.94 -21.49
CA GLU A 222 0.01 18.23 -21.95
C GLU A 222 -1.06 17.47 -21.13
N GLY A 223 -0.64 16.55 -20.26
CA GLY A 223 -1.50 15.76 -19.40
C GLY A 223 -2.08 14.50 -20.05
N HIS A 224 -1.58 14.10 -21.24
CA HIS A 224 -1.89 12.82 -21.88
C HIS A 224 -1.02 11.71 -21.33
N ILE A 225 -1.51 10.48 -21.41
CA ILE A 225 -0.73 9.30 -21.00
C ILE A 225 0.39 9.08 -22.01
N LYS A 226 1.63 8.98 -21.52
CA LYS A 226 2.79 8.70 -22.36
C LYS A 226 2.55 7.42 -23.17
N GLY A 227 2.85 7.48 -24.47
CA GLY A 227 2.63 6.36 -25.40
C GLY A 227 3.22 5.04 -24.92
N ILE A 228 4.37 5.07 -24.23
CA ILE A 228 5.03 3.87 -23.70
C ILE A 228 4.22 3.12 -22.63
N VAL A 229 3.44 3.84 -21.81
CA VAL A 229 2.57 3.25 -20.79
C VAL A 229 1.39 2.57 -21.46
N THR A 230 0.80 3.23 -22.45
CA THR A 230 -0.28 2.69 -23.28
C THR A 230 0.19 1.48 -24.07
N ASP A 231 1.39 1.53 -24.68
CA ASP A 231 1.99 0.41 -25.41
C ASP A 231 2.26 -0.77 -24.49
N ALA A 232 2.78 -0.54 -23.27
CA ALA A 232 2.95 -1.60 -22.29
C ALA A 232 1.63 -2.29 -21.93
N ALA A 233 0.60 -1.52 -21.61
CA ALA A 233 -0.72 -2.05 -21.31
C ALA A 233 -1.36 -2.79 -22.51
N ALA A 234 -1.20 -2.25 -23.72
CA ALA A 234 -1.71 -2.86 -24.95
C ALA A 234 -1.06 -4.22 -25.23
N ASN A 235 0.26 -4.34 -25.07
CA ASN A 235 0.96 -5.61 -25.25
C ASN A 235 0.55 -6.65 -24.20
N VAL A 236 0.35 -6.23 -22.95
CA VAL A 236 -0.12 -7.15 -21.88
C VAL A 236 -1.55 -7.63 -22.17
N LEU A 237 -2.42 -6.73 -22.64
CA LEU A 237 -3.78 -7.08 -23.03
C LEU A 237 -3.81 -8.01 -24.26
N ASP A 238 -2.95 -7.76 -25.26
CA ASP A 238 -2.82 -8.61 -26.45
C ASP A 238 -2.35 -10.02 -26.06
N ASP A 239 -1.33 -10.12 -25.22
CA ASP A 239 -0.83 -11.40 -24.67
C ASP A 239 -1.93 -12.15 -23.89
N TYR A 240 -2.67 -11.43 -23.04
CA TYR A 240 -3.74 -11.99 -22.23
C TYR A 240 -4.88 -12.50 -23.11
N LEU A 241 -5.31 -11.70 -24.09
CA LEU A 241 -6.30 -12.09 -25.08
C LEU A 241 -5.88 -13.33 -25.86
N ALA A 242 -4.64 -13.37 -26.32
CA ALA A 242 -4.05 -14.50 -27.02
C ALA A 242 -4.04 -15.78 -26.17
N SER A 243 -3.82 -15.66 -24.85
CA SER A 243 -3.83 -16.82 -23.94
C SER A 243 -5.23 -17.44 -23.76
N MET A 244 -6.29 -16.65 -23.94
CA MET A 244 -7.68 -17.09 -23.85
C MET A 244 -8.23 -17.60 -25.21
N GLU A 245 -7.44 -17.53 -26.30
CA GLU A 245 -7.86 -17.90 -27.66
C GLU A 245 -8.22 -19.38 -27.84
N SER A 246 -7.98 -20.26 -26.86
CA SER A 246 -8.45 -21.65 -26.92
C SER A 246 -9.97 -21.76 -27.11
N GLU A 247 -10.74 -20.69 -26.85
CA GLU A 247 -12.19 -20.70 -26.94
C GLU A 247 -12.81 -19.73 -27.97
N SER A 248 -12.07 -18.83 -28.65
CA SER A 248 -12.74 -17.75 -29.42
C SER A 248 -11.92 -17.05 -30.52
N SER A 249 -12.60 -16.74 -31.63
CA SER A 249 -12.19 -15.88 -32.75
C SER A 249 -12.08 -14.37 -32.41
N LEU A 250 -11.74 -14.04 -31.16
CA LEU A 250 -11.76 -12.69 -30.59
C LEU A 250 -10.39 -12.01 -30.64
N ARG A 251 -9.63 -12.26 -31.71
CA ARG A 251 -8.33 -11.61 -31.88
C ARG A 251 -8.55 -10.15 -32.25
N MET A 252 -8.32 -9.27 -31.29
CA MET A 252 -8.34 -7.84 -31.51
C MET A 252 -7.04 -7.43 -32.22
N ALA A 253 -7.12 -6.52 -33.20
CA ALA A 253 -5.93 -5.94 -33.78
C ALA A 253 -5.18 -5.11 -32.71
N TYR A 254 -3.86 -5.01 -32.81
CA TYR A 254 -3.05 -4.24 -31.86
C TYR A 254 -3.57 -2.82 -31.63
N ASP A 255 -4.02 -2.13 -32.69
CA ASP A 255 -4.58 -0.79 -32.59
C ASP A 255 -5.85 -0.76 -31.72
N GLY A 256 -6.65 -1.82 -31.76
CA GLY A 256 -7.79 -2.02 -30.87
C GLY A 256 -7.35 -2.24 -29.42
N CYS A 257 -6.37 -3.11 -29.18
CA CYS A 257 -5.75 -3.31 -27.86
C CYS A 257 -5.20 -2.01 -27.29
N ARG A 258 -4.53 -1.20 -28.12
CA ARG A 258 -3.96 0.10 -27.75
C ARG A 258 -5.04 1.11 -27.38
N ALA A 259 -6.06 1.28 -28.21
CA ALA A 259 -7.15 2.21 -27.94
C ALA A 259 -7.92 1.83 -26.66
N PHE A 260 -8.15 0.53 -26.48
CA PHE A 260 -8.80 -0.01 -25.29
C PHE A 260 -7.96 0.18 -24.01
N ALA A 261 -6.65 -0.11 -24.09
CA ALA A 261 -5.71 0.13 -22.99
C ALA A 261 -5.67 1.62 -22.61
N GLU A 262 -5.61 2.51 -23.59
CA GLU A 262 -5.61 3.95 -23.37
C GLU A 262 -6.89 4.41 -22.65
N PHE A 263 -8.05 3.89 -23.09
CA PHE A 263 -9.34 4.17 -22.45
C PHE A 263 -9.33 3.77 -20.96
N MET A 264 -8.88 2.55 -20.65
CA MET A 264 -8.82 2.06 -19.26
C MET A 264 -7.87 2.89 -18.41
N LEU A 265 -6.67 3.18 -18.92
CA LEU A 265 -5.68 3.97 -18.21
C LEU A 265 -6.15 5.42 -17.99
N LYS A 266 -6.91 6.01 -18.92
CA LYS A 266 -7.54 7.33 -18.70
C LYS A 266 -8.47 7.32 -17.49
N GLY A 267 -9.25 6.25 -17.32
CA GLY A 267 -10.09 6.06 -16.13
C GLY A 267 -9.26 6.01 -14.84
N VAL A 268 -8.21 5.21 -14.83
CA VAL A 268 -7.28 5.11 -13.67
C VAL A 268 -6.65 6.46 -13.35
N MET A 269 -6.09 7.15 -14.34
CA MET A 269 -5.41 8.44 -14.14
C MET A 269 -6.35 9.53 -13.66
N ARG A 270 -7.61 9.54 -14.13
CA ARG A 270 -8.63 10.48 -13.65
C ARG A 270 -8.84 10.33 -12.14
N ARG A 271 -9.04 9.11 -11.66
CA ARG A 271 -9.25 8.86 -10.23
C ARG A 271 -8.02 9.18 -9.37
N LEU A 272 -6.82 8.89 -9.88
CA LEU A 272 -5.59 9.28 -9.17
C LEU A 272 -5.50 10.80 -9.02
N LYS A 273 -5.91 11.58 -10.04
CA LYS A 273 -5.99 13.05 -9.94
C LYS A 273 -7.01 13.49 -8.90
N GLU A 274 -8.21 12.91 -8.91
CA GLU A 274 -9.26 13.21 -7.92
C GLU A 274 -8.81 12.90 -6.48
N GLN A 275 -8.09 11.79 -6.28
CA GLN A 275 -7.51 11.42 -4.98
C GLN A 275 -6.49 12.46 -4.52
N VAL A 276 -5.58 12.90 -5.41
CA VAL A 276 -4.58 13.93 -5.09
C VAL A 276 -5.23 15.27 -4.76
N GLU A 277 -6.25 15.66 -5.51
CA GLU A 277 -7.00 16.90 -5.26
C GLU A 277 -7.73 16.84 -3.90
N SER A 278 -8.34 15.69 -3.59
CA SER A 278 -8.99 15.46 -2.30
C SER A 278 -7.99 15.55 -1.13
N GLN A 279 -6.80 14.97 -1.27
CA GLN A 279 -5.73 15.06 -0.26
C GLN A 279 -5.23 16.51 -0.08
N ARG A 280 -5.18 17.28 -1.17
CA ARG A 280 -4.79 18.70 -1.11
C ARG A 280 -5.83 19.53 -0.34
N GLN A 281 -7.11 19.33 -0.60
CA GLN A 281 -8.19 20.05 0.11
C GLN A 281 -8.20 19.76 1.62
N LEU A 282 -7.85 18.54 2.02
CA LEU A 282 -7.71 18.18 3.45
C LEU A 282 -6.48 18.81 4.11
N GLY A 283 -5.37 18.96 3.37
CA GLY A 283 -4.15 19.58 3.88
C GLY A 283 -4.19 21.11 3.96
N GLU A 284 -5.03 21.75 3.14
CA GLU A 284 -5.25 23.20 3.17
C GLU A 284 -6.26 23.63 4.24
N ALA A 285 -6.81 22.70 5.06
CA ALA A 285 -7.64 23.05 6.22
C ALA A 285 -6.81 23.93 7.18
N PRO A 286 -7.06 25.26 7.19
CA PRO A 286 -6.18 26.20 7.85
C PRO A 286 -6.31 26.04 9.35
N ASP A 287 -5.27 26.43 10.09
CA ASP A 287 -5.22 26.64 11.54
C ASP A 287 -6.29 27.65 12.02
N ALA A 288 -7.56 27.35 11.79
CA ALA A 288 -8.72 28.13 12.19
C ALA A 288 -9.22 27.62 13.55
N LEU A 289 -8.33 27.60 14.56
CA LEU A 289 -8.66 27.52 15.98
C LEU A 289 -7.66 28.32 16.81
#